data_AF-A0A3R9EK06-F1
#
_entry.id   AF-A0A3R9EK06-F1
#
_cell.length_a   1.000
_cell.length_b   1.000
_cell.length_c   1.000
_cell.angle_alpha   90.00
_cell.angle_beta   90.00
_cell.angle_gamma   90.00
#
_symmetry.space_group_name_H-M   'P 1'
#
loop_
_entity.id
_entity.type
_entity.pdbx_description
1 polymer ?
#
loop_
_entity_poly.entity_id
_entity_poly.type
_entity_poly.pdbx_seq_one_letter_code
_entity_poly.pdbx_strand_id
1 'polypeptide(L)'
;MRGKIAALITTLGVLAAGCTAGTPRPAELSKEIESFPFGDTEWYDAVVDTTLTLKGGLAHRETDGPEYPGGLDWRMLGPPAYTDIDDDGDEDAAVGLYSAGGQMVSQTWFVWLWTEHTAKQVRHPLAASSRCDGFIESVTAKRGAFSVRASLSEEEDSCASGGGTPITYEVGLRGDWPVRTSPAYGPLETCNTREQTKQVTPARDLQLRVAADDASPPIGSRTRYDAVLVAPLDLTVLPDGKGNFEWLLVTAVQGAEKVCGWARVADIVGL
;
A
#
# COMPACT_ATOMS: atom_id res chain seq x y z
N MET A 1 -3.19 81.39 -11.07
CA MET A 1 -3.62 81.18 -9.67
C MET A 1 -2.88 79.96 -9.14
N ARG A 2 -1.99 80.15 -8.17
CA ARG A 2 -1.14 79.08 -7.59
C ARG A 2 -1.82 78.55 -6.33
N GLY A 3 -2.25 77.28 -6.34
CA GLY A 3 -2.74 76.58 -5.16
C GLY A 3 -1.63 75.76 -4.51
N LYS A 4 -1.27 76.08 -3.27
CA LYS A 4 -0.35 75.31 -2.43
C LYS A 4 -1.16 74.24 -1.67
N ILE A 5 -0.77 72.97 -1.77
CA ILE A 5 -1.28 71.89 -0.93
C ILE A 5 -0.25 71.63 0.17
N ALA A 6 -0.67 71.73 1.42
CA ALA A 6 0.13 71.45 2.60
C ALA A 6 0.08 69.95 2.92
N ALA A 7 1.24 69.34 3.16
CA ALA A 7 1.38 67.97 3.61
C ALA A 7 1.33 67.91 5.15
N LEU A 8 0.43 67.11 5.69
CA LEU A 8 0.32 66.79 7.11
C LEU A 8 1.06 65.46 7.35
N ILE A 9 2.16 65.49 8.10
CA ILE A 9 2.92 64.30 8.49
C ILE A 9 2.40 63.87 9.86
N THR A 10 1.76 62.70 9.92
CA THR A 10 1.32 62.07 11.17
C THR A 10 2.30 60.96 11.52
N THR A 11 3.06 61.16 12.60
CA THR A 11 4.02 60.20 13.14
C THR A 11 3.26 59.12 13.93
N LEU A 12 3.15 57.89 13.41
CA LEU A 12 2.68 56.74 14.17
C LEU A 12 3.84 56.17 15.00
N GLY A 13 3.65 56.13 16.33
CA GLY A 13 4.52 55.40 17.25
C GLY A 13 4.27 53.89 17.16
N VAL A 14 5.34 53.13 16.98
CA VAL A 14 5.33 51.65 17.00
C VAL A 14 5.45 51.18 18.46
N LEU A 15 4.38 50.59 18.99
CA LEU A 15 4.42 49.82 20.24
C LEU A 15 4.89 48.40 19.91
N ALA A 16 6.13 48.07 20.26
CA ALA A 16 6.65 46.71 20.22
C ALA A 16 6.12 45.92 21.43
N ALA A 17 4.95 45.29 21.27
CA ALA A 17 4.48 44.27 22.20
C ALA A 17 5.23 42.96 21.90
N GLY A 18 6.16 42.58 22.79
CA GLY A 18 6.85 41.29 22.73
C GLY A 18 5.89 40.15 23.07
N CYS A 19 5.21 39.61 22.05
CA CYS A 19 4.54 38.33 22.17
C CYS A 19 5.60 37.22 22.16
N THR A 20 5.97 36.72 23.34
CA THR A 20 6.55 35.38 23.46
C THR A 20 5.46 34.39 23.08
N ALA A 21 5.29 34.15 21.78
CA ALA A 21 4.50 33.04 21.28
C ALA A 21 5.23 31.76 21.72
N GLY A 22 4.79 31.18 22.85
CA GLY A 22 5.19 29.83 23.22
C GLY A 22 4.81 28.91 22.07
N THR A 23 5.78 28.14 21.57
CA THR A 23 5.54 27.16 20.52
C THR A 23 4.34 26.29 20.94
N PRO A 24 3.29 26.17 20.11
CA PRO A 24 2.16 25.30 20.43
C PRO A 24 2.69 23.91 20.80
N ARG A 25 2.28 23.40 21.97
CA ARG A 25 2.56 22.01 22.33
C ARG A 25 1.90 21.15 21.24
N PRO A 26 2.62 20.17 20.65
CA PRO A 26 1.99 19.23 19.73
C PRO A 26 0.75 18.64 20.39
N ALA A 27 -0.36 18.56 19.65
CA ALA A 27 -1.54 17.86 20.12
C ALA A 27 -1.12 16.43 20.50
N GLU A 28 -1.67 15.95 21.61
CA GLU A 28 -1.43 14.58 22.04
C GLU A 28 -2.20 13.64 21.11
N LEU A 29 -1.51 12.63 20.59
CA LEU A 29 -2.09 11.65 19.69
C LEU A 29 -3.14 10.83 20.44
N SER A 30 -4.32 10.71 19.87
CA SER A 30 -5.41 9.89 20.41
C SER A 30 -5.11 8.40 20.21
N LYS A 31 -5.47 7.58 21.21
CA LYS A 31 -5.14 6.14 21.28
C LYS A 31 -6.39 5.25 21.37
N GLU A 32 -7.56 5.79 21.02
CA GLU A 32 -8.85 5.13 21.23
C GLU A 32 -8.95 3.80 20.47
N ILE A 33 -8.34 3.71 19.28
CA ILE A 33 -8.32 2.48 18.48
C ILE A 33 -7.68 1.29 19.21
N GLU A 34 -6.78 1.51 20.17
CA GLU A 34 -6.15 0.41 20.92
C GLU A 34 -7.18 -0.42 21.71
N SER A 35 -8.35 0.16 21.98
CA SER A 35 -9.49 -0.50 22.64
C SER A 35 -10.50 -1.13 21.67
N PHE A 36 -10.33 -0.95 20.37
CA PHE A 36 -11.26 -1.46 19.37
C PHE A 36 -11.25 -3.00 19.32
N PRO A 37 -12.42 -3.66 19.28
CA PRO A 37 -12.51 -5.11 19.38
C PRO A 37 -12.27 -5.78 18.01
N PHE A 38 -11.04 -5.73 17.50
CA PHE A 38 -10.67 -6.36 16.21
C PHE A 38 -11.04 -7.86 16.12
N GLY A 39 -11.10 -8.57 17.26
CA GLY A 39 -11.50 -9.97 17.30
C GLY A 39 -13.01 -10.22 17.26
N ASP A 40 -13.83 -9.19 17.42
CA ASP A 40 -15.30 -9.28 17.51
C ASP A 40 -15.96 -8.27 16.56
N THR A 41 -15.44 -8.18 15.34
CA THR A 41 -15.88 -7.22 14.32
C THR A 41 -15.95 -7.86 12.92
N GLU A 42 -16.51 -7.11 11.97
CA GLU A 42 -16.55 -7.45 10.56
C GLU A 42 -15.19 -7.17 9.89
N TRP A 43 -14.70 -8.14 9.12
CA TRP A 43 -13.48 -8.10 8.32
C TRP A 43 -13.80 -8.36 6.86
N TYR A 44 -13.02 -7.76 5.97
CA TYR A 44 -12.89 -8.12 4.58
C TYR A 44 -11.58 -8.91 4.38
N ASP A 45 -11.68 -10.07 3.74
CA ASP A 45 -10.56 -10.87 3.27
C ASP A 45 -10.38 -10.67 1.76
N ALA A 46 -9.27 -10.04 1.37
CA ALA A 46 -8.93 -9.73 -0.01
C ALA A 46 -8.55 -10.97 -0.84
N VAL A 47 -8.17 -12.08 -0.21
CA VAL A 47 -7.70 -13.30 -0.91
C VAL A 47 -8.86 -14.06 -1.52
N VAL A 48 -9.97 -14.15 -0.79
CA VAL A 48 -11.20 -14.83 -1.23
C VAL A 48 -12.35 -13.86 -1.50
N ASP A 49 -12.06 -12.55 -1.54
CA ASP A 49 -12.99 -11.44 -1.81
C ASP A 49 -14.32 -11.58 -1.04
N THR A 50 -14.23 -11.70 0.29
CA THR A 50 -15.42 -11.90 1.13
C THR A 50 -15.35 -11.08 2.40
N THR A 51 -16.52 -10.71 2.89
CA THR A 51 -16.70 -10.19 4.24
C THR A 51 -17.04 -11.33 5.21
N LEU A 52 -16.55 -11.24 6.45
CA LEU A 52 -16.75 -12.20 7.54
C LEU A 52 -16.80 -11.48 8.88
N THR A 53 -17.41 -12.08 9.90
CA THR A 53 -17.37 -11.54 11.27
C THR A 53 -16.54 -12.46 12.14
N LEU A 54 -15.45 -11.92 12.71
CA LEU A 54 -14.70 -12.63 13.73
C LEU A 54 -15.49 -12.62 15.05
N LYS A 55 -15.35 -13.70 15.82
CA LYS A 55 -15.79 -13.81 17.21
C LYS A 55 -14.65 -14.36 18.03
N GLY A 56 -14.17 -13.60 19.01
CA GLY A 56 -12.97 -13.93 19.78
C GLY A 56 -11.71 -14.11 18.90
N GLY A 57 -11.63 -13.38 17.79
CA GLY A 57 -10.52 -13.42 16.84
C GLY A 57 -10.58 -14.59 15.85
N LEU A 58 -11.72 -15.30 15.76
CA LEU A 58 -11.89 -16.49 14.93
C LEU A 58 -13.17 -16.40 14.08
N ALA A 59 -13.13 -16.96 12.87
CA ALA A 59 -14.34 -17.27 12.11
C ALA A 59 -14.16 -18.59 11.35
N HIS A 60 -15.28 -19.23 11.06
CA HIS A 60 -15.33 -20.43 10.23
C HIS A 60 -16.51 -20.31 9.26
N ARG A 61 -16.32 -20.75 8.02
CA ARG A 61 -17.37 -20.88 7.01
C ARG A 61 -17.29 -22.27 6.41
N GLU A 62 -18.32 -23.08 6.64
CA GLU A 62 -18.48 -24.34 5.94
C GLU A 62 -18.67 -24.08 4.44
N THR A 63 -18.05 -24.92 3.61
CA THR A 63 -18.24 -24.88 2.17
C THR A 63 -18.37 -26.30 1.63
N ASP A 64 -19.42 -26.55 0.84
CA ASP A 64 -19.65 -27.84 0.16
C ASP A 64 -18.88 -27.93 -1.19
N GLY A 65 -18.08 -26.91 -1.51
CA GLY A 65 -17.36 -26.80 -2.77
C GLY A 65 -16.06 -27.61 -2.80
N PRO A 66 -15.66 -28.16 -3.96
CA PRO A 66 -14.41 -28.91 -4.09
C PRO A 66 -13.15 -28.05 -3.93
N GLU A 67 -13.28 -26.72 -3.98
CA GLU A 67 -12.16 -25.77 -3.84
C GLU A 67 -11.63 -25.70 -2.40
N TYR A 68 -12.54 -25.78 -1.41
CA TYR A 68 -12.21 -25.72 0.01
C TYR A 68 -12.90 -26.86 0.77
N PRO A 69 -12.50 -28.12 0.55
CA PRO A 69 -13.10 -29.24 1.26
C PRO A 69 -12.90 -29.06 2.77
N GLY A 70 -14.00 -29.00 3.52
CA GLY A 70 -14.00 -28.75 4.97
C GLY A 70 -14.17 -27.28 5.38
N GLY A 71 -14.34 -26.36 4.42
CA GLY A 71 -14.58 -24.95 4.71
C GLY A 71 -13.33 -24.08 4.75
N LEU A 72 -13.53 -22.87 5.24
CA LEU A 72 -12.52 -21.83 5.42
C LEU A 72 -12.48 -21.40 6.89
N ASP A 73 -11.28 -21.30 7.43
CA ASP A 73 -10.99 -20.82 8.77
C ASP A 73 -10.26 -19.48 8.69
N TRP A 74 -10.63 -18.55 9.58
CA TRP A 74 -9.95 -17.27 9.76
C TRP A 74 -9.53 -17.08 11.20
N ARG A 75 -8.37 -16.43 11.37
CA ARG A 75 -7.85 -16.07 12.69
C ARG A 75 -7.08 -14.77 12.65
N MET A 76 -7.28 -13.90 13.64
CA MET A 76 -6.46 -12.69 13.82
C MET A 76 -4.99 -13.05 14.12
N LEU A 77 -4.04 -12.32 13.53
CA LEU A 77 -2.60 -12.56 13.66
C LEU A 77 -1.91 -11.47 14.48
N GLY A 78 -1.06 -11.92 15.41
CA GLY A 78 -0.17 -11.06 16.19
C GLY A 78 -0.91 -10.02 17.05
N PRO A 79 -0.17 -9.20 17.82
CA PRO A 79 -0.72 -7.96 18.31
C PRO A 79 -0.85 -6.95 17.15
N PRO A 80 -1.87 -6.08 17.15
CA PRO A 80 -1.89 -4.91 16.28
C PRO A 80 -0.64 -4.03 16.46
N ALA A 81 -0.24 -3.35 15.39
CA ALA A 81 0.73 -2.25 15.47
C ALA A 81 0.00 -0.91 15.31
N TYR A 82 0.37 0.11 16.09
CA TYR A 82 -0.35 1.39 16.11
C TYR A 82 0.51 2.57 15.69
N THR A 83 0.00 3.38 14.78
CA THR A 83 0.54 4.69 14.41
C THR A 83 -0.55 5.48 13.73
N ASP A 84 -0.51 6.80 13.87
CA ASP A 84 -1.22 7.73 12.99
C ASP A 84 -0.58 7.66 11.59
N ILE A 85 -1.23 7.04 10.61
CA ILE A 85 -0.69 6.83 9.26
C ILE A 85 -1.18 7.89 8.27
N ASP A 86 -2.28 8.58 8.57
CA ASP A 86 -2.86 9.63 7.71
C ASP A 86 -2.72 11.06 8.26
N ASP A 87 -2.04 11.23 9.40
CA ASP A 87 -1.70 12.50 10.07
C ASP A 87 -2.94 13.28 10.53
N ASP A 88 -4.00 12.57 10.93
CA ASP A 88 -5.26 13.17 11.41
C ASP A 88 -5.29 13.44 12.92
N GLY A 89 -4.29 12.94 13.66
CA GLY A 89 -4.15 13.09 15.11
C GLY A 89 -4.74 11.94 15.93
N ASP A 90 -5.30 10.93 15.28
CA ASP A 90 -5.73 9.67 15.87
C ASP A 90 -4.77 8.52 15.47
N GLU A 91 -4.52 7.58 16.38
CA GLU A 91 -3.80 6.36 16.01
C GLU A 91 -4.66 5.47 15.11
N ASP A 92 -4.03 4.90 14.09
CA ASP A 92 -4.55 3.80 13.29
C ASP A 92 -3.89 2.49 13.67
N ALA A 93 -4.41 1.38 13.15
CA ALA A 93 -3.87 0.05 13.43
C ALA A 93 -3.51 -0.72 12.15
N ALA A 94 -2.42 -1.48 12.21
CA ALA A 94 -2.16 -2.58 11.31
C ALA A 94 -2.50 -3.89 12.02
N VAL A 95 -3.42 -4.67 11.46
CA VAL A 95 -3.88 -5.94 12.05
C VAL A 95 -3.84 -7.05 11.02
N GLY A 96 -3.27 -8.19 11.40
CA GLY A 96 -3.14 -9.35 10.54
C GLY A 96 -4.34 -10.29 10.60
N LEU A 97 -4.62 -10.94 9.47
CA LEU A 97 -5.62 -11.98 9.28
C LEU A 97 -4.94 -13.20 8.64
N TYR A 98 -5.09 -14.34 9.28
CA TYR A 98 -4.76 -15.64 8.73
C TYR A 98 -6.03 -16.24 8.13
N SER A 99 -5.93 -16.78 6.92
CA SER A 99 -6.99 -17.58 6.31
C SER A 99 -6.45 -18.91 5.81
N ALA A 100 -7.22 -19.98 5.98
CA ALA A 100 -6.86 -21.31 5.52
C ALA A 100 -8.08 -22.15 5.15
N GLY A 101 -7.91 -23.04 4.17
CA GLY A 101 -8.91 -24.02 3.78
C GLY A 101 -8.47 -24.83 2.56
N GLY A 102 -8.71 -26.13 2.57
CA GLY A 102 -8.25 -27.03 1.51
C GLY A 102 -6.73 -26.97 1.30
N GLN A 103 -6.30 -26.38 0.17
CA GLN A 103 -4.88 -26.16 -0.16
C GLN A 103 -4.45 -24.69 -0.04
N MET A 104 -5.38 -23.79 0.32
CA MET A 104 -5.14 -22.36 0.49
C MET A 104 -4.67 -22.08 1.91
N VAL A 105 -3.62 -21.27 2.00
CA VAL A 105 -3.14 -20.64 3.22
C VAL A 105 -2.73 -19.22 2.85
N SER A 106 -3.17 -18.23 3.63
CA SER A 106 -2.74 -16.86 3.50
C SER A 106 -2.52 -16.18 4.84
N GLN A 107 -1.58 -15.23 4.85
CA GLN A 107 -1.43 -14.22 5.89
C GLN A 107 -1.53 -12.86 5.22
N THR A 108 -2.48 -12.05 5.66
CA THR A 108 -2.74 -10.73 5.08
C THR A 108 -2.82 -9.69 6.20
N TRP A 109 -2.15 -8.57 6.06
CA TRP A 109 -2.20 -7.45 7.00
C TRP A 109 -2.96 -6.29 6.39
N PHE A 110 -3.84 -5.67 7.19
CA PHE A 110 -4.67 -4.56 6.77
C PHE A 110 -4.45 -3.34 7.65
N VAL A 111 -4.62 -2.17 7.06
CA VAL A 111 -4.75 -0.92 7.81
C VAL A 111 -6.20 -0.76 8.27
N TRP A 112 -6.36 -0.29 9.50
CA TRP A 112 -7.62 0.05 10.13
C TRP A 112 -7.54 1.51 10.57
N LEU A 113 -8.31 2.36 9.88
CA LEU A 113 -8.34 3.79 10.14
C LEU A 113 -9.27 4.10 11.31
N TRP A 114 -8.82 4.89 12.28
CA TRP A 114 -9.71 5.41 13.32
C TRP A 114 -10.46 6.63 12.80
N THR A 115 -11.77 6.50 12.63
CA THR A 115 -12.58 7.60 12.12
C THR A 115 -13.97 7.56 12.73
N GLU A 116 -14.52 8.73 13.07
CA GLU A 116 -15.86 8.83 13.64
C GLU A 116 -16.09 7.92 14.88
N HIS A 117 -15.06 7.76 15.72
CA HIS A 117 -15.06 6.88 16.90
C HIS A 117 -15.26 5.38 16.60
N THR A 118 -14.88 4.93 15.41
CA THR A 118 -14.85 3.52 15.03
C THR A 118 -13.62 3.21 14.16
N ALA A 119 -13.25 1.94 14.04
CA ALA A 119 -12.21 1.53 13.11
C ALA A 119 -12.83 1.10 11.76
N LYS A 120 -12.31 1.63 10.66
CA LYS A 120 -12.67 1.26 9.28
C LYS A 120 -11.49 0.53 8.63
N GLN A 121 -11.71 -0.70 8.18
CA GLN A 121 -10.69 -1.44 7.44
C GLN A 121 -10.46 -0.85 6.03
N VAL A 122 -9.20 -0.63 5.68
CA VAL A 122 -8.76 -0.37 4.31
C VAL A 122 -8.77 -1.68 3.54
N ARG A 123 -9.48 -1.73 2.40
CA ARG A 123 -9.71 -2.98 1.64
C ARG A 123 -8.45 -3.56 1.01
N HIS A 124 -7.53 -2.70 0.58
CA HIS A 124 -6.26 -3.13 0.04
C HIS A 124 -5.32 -3.50 1.19
N PRO A 125 -4.70 -4.69 1.17
CA PRO A 125 -3.79 -5.09 2.23
C PRO A 125 -2.46 -4.32 2.14
N LEU A 126 -1.83 -4.07 3.30
CA LEU A 126 -0.50 -3.48 3.37
C LEU A 126 0.62 -4.52 3.15
N ALA A 127 0.31 -5.80 3.36
CA ALA A 127 1.16 -6.94 3.07
C ALA A 127 0.30 -8.20 2.93
N ALA A 128 0.64 -9.08 1.99
CA ALA A 128 0.00 -10.37 1.83
C ALA A 128 1.05 -11.43 1.49
N SER A 129 0.79 -12.65 1.94
CA SER A 129 1.55 -13.85 1.55
C SER A 129 0.58 -15.01 1.40
N SER A 130 0.81 -15.87 0.42
CA SER A 130 0.13 -17.14 0.25
C SER A 130 1.07 -18.32 0.49
N ARG A 131 0.57 -19.54 0.31
CA ARG A 131 1.27 -20.80 0.58
C ARG A 131 2.68 -20.91 -0.03
N CYS A 132 2.89 -20.40 -1.25
CA CYS A 132 4.19 -20.51 -1.94
C CYS A 132 4.90 -19.15 -2.09
N ASP A 133 4.33 -18.09 -1.53
CA ASP A 133 4.96 -16.78 -1.49
C ASP A 133 5.94 -16.72 -0.32
N GLY A 134 6.72 -15.63 -0.30
CA GLY A 134 7.57 -15.36 0.83
C GLY A 134 6.75 -15.01 2.08
N PHE A 135 7.27 -15.37 3.25
CA PHE A 135 6.56 -15.12 4.50
C PHE A 135 6.66 -13.67 4.96
N ILE A 136 5.62 -13.19 5.64
CA ILE A 136 5.67 -11.92 6.38
C ILE A 136 6.31 -12.19 7.75
N GLU A 137 7.49 -11.64 7.99
CA GLU A 137 8.24 -11.81 9.23
C GLU A 137 7.65 -10.92 10.35
N SER A 138 7.38 -9.66 10.04
CA SER A 138 6.81 -8.71 11.00
C SER A 138 6.18 -7.50 10.33
N VAL A 139 5.18 -6.94 11.01
CA VAL A 139 4.64 -5.60 10.75
C VAL A 139 4.77 -4.81 12.04
N THR A 140 5.42 -3.66 11.98
CA THR A 140 5.71 -2.82 13.15
C THR A 140 5.39 -1.37 12.86
N ALA A 141 5.01 -0.63 13.90
CA ALA A 141 4.73 0.79 13.77
C ALA A 141 6.01 1.61 13.62
N LYS A 142 5.97 2.60 12.73
CA LYS A 142 6.89 3.73 12.67
C LYS A 142 6.04 5.01 12.62
N ARG A 143 6.63 6.14 13.00
CA ARG A 143 5.92 7.42 12.92
C ARG A 143 5.43 7.68 11.50
N GLY A 144 4.12 7.74 11.29
CA GLY A 144 3.51 8.02 9.99
C GLY A 144 3.54 6.85 9.00
N ALA A 145 3.89 5.62 9.42
CA ALA A 145 4.03 4.48 8.52
C ALA A 145 4.03 3.13 9.25
N PHE A 146 3.68 2.05 8.53
CA PHE A 146 3.97 0.68 8.97
C PHE A 146 5.24 0.16 8.29
N SER A 147 6.18 -0.37 9.09
CA SER A 147 7.37 -1.06 8.59
C SER A 147 7.08 -2.55 8.45
N VAL A 148 7.18 -3.07 7.23
CA VAL A 148 6.99 -4.48 6.91
C VAL A 148 8.34 -5.13 6.66
N ARG A 149 8.57 -6.29 7.29
CA ARG A 149 9.66 -7.20 6.95
C ARG A 149 9.06 -8.49 6.42
N ALA A 150 9.51 -8.90 5.24
CA ALA A 150 9.04 -10.10 4.57
C ALA A 150 10.17 -10.75 3.77
N SER A 151 9.93 -11.94 3.25
CA SER A 151 10.75 -12.55 2.20
C SER A 151 10.04 -12.44 0.86
N LEU A 152 10.80 -12.37 -0.23
CA LEU A 152 10.32 -12.61 -1.57
C LEU A 152 10.62 -14.05 -1.96
N SER A 153 9.66 -14.70 -2.60
CA SER A 153 9.92 -15.91 -3.38
C SER A 153 10.50 -15.52 -4.74
N GLU A 154 11.51 -16.26 -5.18
CA GLU A 154 12.05 -16.19 -6.53
C GLU A 154 11.62 -17.43 -7.33
N GLU A 155 11.71 -17.39 -8.66
CA GLU A 155 11.30 -18.52 -9.52
C GLU A 155 12.06 -19.82 -9.18
N GLU A 156 13.31 -19.72 -8.72
CA GLU A 156 14.11 -20.86 -8.31
C GLU A 156 13.76 -21.40 -6.91
N ASP A 157 12.97 -20.67 -6.13
CA ASP A 157 12.55 -21.09 -4.80
C ASP A 157 11.50 -22.22 -4.89
N SER A 158 11.70 -23.26 -4.09
CA SER A 158 10.65 -24.25 -3.88
C SER A 158 9.53 -23.65 -3.04
N CYS A 159 8.28 -24.06 -3.25
CA CYS A 159 7.19 -23.66 -2.35
C CYS A 159 7.47 -23.98 -0.87
N ALA A 160 8.32 -24.98 -0.58
CA ALA A 160 8.71 -25.35 0.78
C ALA A 160 9.79 -24.44 1.40
N SER A 161 10.52 -23.62 0.62
CA SER A 161 11.54 -22.71 1.17
C SER A 161 10.93 -21.41 1.72
N GLY A 162 9.73 -21.02 1.28
CA GLY A 162 9.03 -19.82 1.77
C GLY A 162 9.74 -18.51 1.40
N GLY A 163 10.46 -18.50 0.28
CA GLY A 163 11.19 -17.36 -0.24
C GLY A 163 12.55 -17.10 0.43
N GLY A 164 13.58 -16.88 -0.39
CA GLY A 164 14.96 -16.69 0.09
C GLY A 164 15.41 -15.25 0.27
N THR A 165 14.73 -14.27 -0.35
CA THR A 165 15.24 -12.90 -0.46
C THR A 165 14.55 -11.97 0.53
N PRO A 166 15.21 -11.53 1.62
CA PRO A 166 14.60 -10.65 2.60
C PRO A 166 14.37 -9.25 2.00
N ILE A 167 13.20 -8.68 2.30
CA ILE A 167 12.84 -7.31 1.97
C ILE A 167 12.32 -6.57 3.18
N THR A 168 12.50 -5.25 3.16
CA THR A 168 11.91 -4.34 4.13
C THR A 168 11.41 -3.12 3.40
N TYR A 169 10.17 -2.72 3.70
CA TYR A 169 9.57 -1.53 3.13
C TYR A 169 8.69 -0.84 4.18
N GLU A 170 8.46 0.45 3.94
CA GLU A 170 7.53 1.24 4.74
C GLU A 170 6.28 1.51 3.92
N VAL A 171 5.13 1.42 4.59
CA VAL A 171 3.81 1.62 4.02
C VAL A 171 3.21 2.88 4.62
N GLY A 172 2.76 3.78 3.75
CA GLY A 172 1.89 4.92 4.08
C GLY A 172 0.54 4.79 3.40
N LEU A 173 -0.31 5.80 3.55
CA LEU A 173 -1.58 5.91 2.85
C LEU A 173 -1.63 7.09 1.86
N ARG A 174 -2.39 6.90 0.77
CA ARG A 174 -2.79 7.94 -0.17
C ARG A 174 -4.28 7.77 -0.48
N GLY A 175 -5.12 8.44 0.31
CA GLY A 175 -6.53 8.06 0.41
C GLY A 175 -6.65 6.63 0.96
N ASP A 176 -7.57 5.85 0.42
CA ASP A 176 -7.78 4.44 0.82
C ASP A 176 -6.76 3.45 0.18
N TRP A 177 -5.61 3.94 -0.32
CA TRP A 177 -4.58 3.12 -0.96
C TRP A 177 -3.31 3.04 -0.09
N PRO A 178 -2.97 1.84 0.41
CA PRO A 178 -1.63 1.54 0.89
C PRO A 178 -0.61 1.72 -0.22
N VAL A 179 0.46 2.46 0.09
CA VAL A 179 1.55 2.73 -0.85
C VAL A 179 2.87 2.49 -0.17
N ARG A 180 3.85 2.01 -0.94
CA ARG A 180 5.23 2.00 -0.46
C ARG A 180 5.73 3.44 -0.39
N THR A 181 6.28 3.85 0.75
CA THR A 181 6.91 5.17 0.95
C THR A 181 8.43 5.08 1.04
N SER A 182 8.97 3.92 1.39
CA SER A 182 10.41 3.64 1.51
C SER A 182 10.72 2.20 1.06
N PRO A 183 11.87 1.94 0.38
CA PRO A 183 12.93 2.90 0.04
C PRO A 183 12.62 3.85 -1.12
N ALA A 184 11.59 3.55 -1.91
CA ALA A 184 11.11 4.40 -3.00
C ALA A 184 9.58 4.36 -3.03
N TYR A 185 8.97 5.48 -3.44
CA TYR A 185 7.53 5.55 -3.61
C TYR A 185 7.07 4.64 -4.73
N GLY A 186 6.03 3.83 -4.49
CA GLY A 186 5.52 2.92 -5.52
C GLY A 186 4.56 1.86 -5.00
N PRO A 187 4.40 0.75 -5.75
CA PRO A 187 3.55 -0.36 -5.35
C PRO A 187 4.08 -1.09 -4.11
N LEU A 188 3.20 -1.83 -3.45
CA LEU A 188 3.60 -2.73 -2.37
C LEU A 188 4.30 -3.97 -2.92
N GLU A 189 3.92 -4.41 -4.12
CA GLU A 189 4.63 -5.44 -4.86
C GLU A 189 6.06 -4.98 -5.20
N THR A 190 7.01 -5.90 -5.12
CA THR A 190 8.40 -5.60 -5.47
C THR A 190 8.66 -5.99 -6.91
N CYS A 191 9.10 -5.04 -7.73
CA CYS A 191 9.67 -5.36 -9.03
C CYS A 191 10.96 -6.17 -8.85
N ASN A 192 10.88 -7.46 -9.13
CA ASN A 192 12.03 -8.36 -9.02
C ASN A 192 12.89 -8.25 -10.29
N THR A 193 14.09 -7.70 -10.16
CA THR A 193 15.01 -7.55 -11.31
C THR A 193 15.56 -8.87 -11.84
N ARG A 194 15.44 -9.98 -11.09
CA ARG A 194 15.82 -11.32 -11.57
C ARG A 194 14.78 -11.91 -12.51
N GLU A 195 13.50 -11.58 -12.29
CA GLU A 195 12.39 -12.04 -13.11
C GLU A 195 12.12 -11.08 -14.27
N GLN A 196 12.15 -9.77 -14.00
CA GLN A 196 11.91 -8.72 -14.98
C GLN A 196 13.15 -8.46 -15.84
N THR A 197 13.43 -9.41 -16.74
CA THR A 197 14.62 -9.42 -17.59
C THR A 197 14.32 -9.05 -19.04
N LYS A 198 13.06 -9.12 -19.46
CA LYS A 198 12.69 -8.81 -20.83
C LYS A 198 12.49 -7.31 -21.00
N GLN A 199 13.38 -6.70 -21.76
CA GLN A 199 13.26 -5.29 -22.13
C GLN A 199 12.28 -5.09 -23.29
N VAL A 200 11.37 -4.13 -23.14
CA VAL A 200 10.42 -3.67 -24.16
C VAL A 200 10.48 -2.15 -24.24
N THR A 201 10.42 -1.59 -25.45
CA THR A 201 10.26 -0.14 -25.63
C THR A 201 8.77 0.20 -25.57
N PRO A 202 8.32 1.06 -24.65
CA PRO A 202 6.91 1.45 -24.57
C PRO A 202 6.39 2.04 -25.88
N ALA A 203 5.19 1.65 -26.28
CA ALA A 203 4.53 2.22 -27.45
C ALA A 203 4.23 3.72 -27.27
N ARG A 204 3.89 4.13 -26.05
CA ARG A 204 3.52 5.51 -25.68
C ARG A 204 4.06 5.92 -24.31
N ASP A 205 3.82 7.16 -23.93
CA ASP A 205 4.15 7.66 -22.60
C ASP A 205 3.34 6.89 -21.54
N LEU A 206 4.02 6.51 -20.46
CA LEU A 206 3.44 5.68 -19.41
C LEU A 206 3.03 6.53 -18.22
N GLN A 207 1.86 6.25 -17.67
CA GLN A 207 1.51 6.64 -16.30
C GLN A 207 1.62 5.41 -15.42
N LEU A 208 2.70 5.32 -14.65
CA LEU A 208 2.86 4.25 -13.67
C LEU A 208 1.94 4.48 -12.48
N ARG A 209 1.55 3.39 -11.83
CA ARG A 209 0.62 3.39 -10.69
C ARG A 209 1.04 2.43 -9.59
N VAL A 210 0.53 2.68 -8.38
CA VAL A 210 0.82 1.85 -7.20
C VAL A 210 0.04 0.54 -7.16
N ALA A 211 -1.03 0.40 -7.95
CA ALA A 211 -1.78 -0.85 -8.11
C ALA A 211 -2.28 -1.00 -9.56
N ALA A 212 -2.75 -2.20 -9.91
CA ALA A 212 -3.36 -2.54 -11.19
C ALA A 212 -4.77 -1.94 -11.39
N ASP A 213 -4.94 -0.66 -11.11
CA ASP A 213 -6.22 0.06 -11.13
C ASP A 213 -6.02 1.52 -11.56
N ASP A 214 -6.90 2.05 -12.41
CA ASP A 214 -6.84 3.44 -12.87
C ASP A 214 -7.19 4.49 -11.80
N ALA A 215 -7.87 4.09 -10.74
CA ALA A 215 -8.13 4.93 -9.57
C ALA A 215 -6.95 4.96 -8.59
N SER A 216 -5.99 4.03 -8.72
CA SER A 216 -4.86 3.98 -7.80
C SER A 216 -3.90 5.16 -8.00
N PRO A 217 -3.24 5.64 -6.91
CA PRO A 217 -2.31 6.75 -6.96
C PRO A 217 -1.27 6.64 -8.09
N PRO A 218 -1.03 7.72 -8.85
CA PRO A 218 0.02 7.74 -9.85
C PRO A 218 1.39 7.75 -9.20
N ILE A 219 2.36 7.14 -9.87
CA ILE A 219 3.79 7.24 -9.53
C ILE A 219 4.41 8.26 -10.49
N GLY A 220 4.67 9.46 -9.96
CA GLY A 220 5.15 10.58 -10.75
C GLY A 220 4.16 11.02 -11.84
N SER A 221 4.66 11.81 -12.79
CA SER A 221 3.90 12.26 -13.97
C SER A 221 4.02 11.27 -15.13
N ARG A 222 2.99 11.23 -15.99
CA ARG A 222 3.05 10.55 -17.28
C ARG A 222 4.28 10.99 -18.07
N THR A 223 5.13 10.03 -18.46
CA THR A 223 6.45 10.31 -19.04
C THR A 223 6.85 9.25 -20.06
N ARG A 224 7.70 9.64 -21.03
CA ARG A 224 8.37 8.71 -21.95
C ARG A 224 9.55 8.03 -21.26
N TYR A 225 9.45 6.72 -21.06
CA TYR A 225 10.56 5.88 -20.59
C TYR A 225 11.34 5.31 -21.77
N ASP A 226 12.64 5.09 -21.57
CA ASP A 226 13.54 4.50 -22.58
C ASP A 226 13.18 3.03 -22.81
N ALA A 227 12.83 2.35 -21.73
CA ALA A 227 12.39 0.96 -21.73
C ALA A 227 11.53 0.63 -20.51
N VAL A 228 10.82 -0.49 -20.58
CA VAL A 228 10.28 -1.22 -19.44
C VAL A 228 10.86 -2.61 -19.40
N LEU A 229 11.14 -3.10 -18.19
CA LEU A 229 11.51 -4.48 -17.93
C LEU A 229 10.29 -5.21 -17.38
N VAL A 230 9.97 -6.35 -17.99
CA VAL A 230 8.82 -7.21 -17.64
C VAL A 230 9.28 -8.66 -17.49
N ALA A 231 8.51 -9.48 -16.79
CA ALA A 231 8.79 -10.90 -16.75
C ALA A 231 8.56 -11.51 -18.15
N PRO A 232 9.45 -12.38 -18.66
CA PRO A 232 9.25 -13.00 -19.97
C PRO A 232 7.91 -13.73 -20.11
N LEU A 233 7.47 -14.39 -19.04
CA LEU A 233 6.22 -15.15 -19.02
C LEU A 233 5.00 -14.25 -19.26
N ASP A 234 4.99 -13.05 -18.69
CA ASP A 234 3.89 -12.08 -18.84
C ASP A 234 3.63 -11.70 -20.30
N LEU A 235 4.67 -11.70 -21.15
CA LEU A 235 4.51 -11.42 -22.58
C LEU A 235 4.16 -12.66 -23.40
N THR A 236 4.57 -13.85 -22.95
CA THR A 236 4.30 -15.11 -23.67
C THR A 236 2.86 -15.59 -23.56
N VAL A 237 2.08 -15.03 -22.62
CA VAL A 237 0.62 -15.29 -22.50
C VAL A 237 -0.20 -14.32 -23.36
N LEU A 238 0.45 -13.37 -24.06
CA LEU A 238 -0.19 -12.43 -25.00
C LEU A 238 -0.34 -12.86 -26.48
N PRO A 239 0.14 -14.02 -27.00
CA PRO A 239 0.26 -14.22 -28.45
C PRO A 239 -1.07 -14.39 -29.21
N ASP A 240 -2.20 -14.52 -28.52
CA ASP A 240 -3.54 -14.49 -29.12
C ASP A 240 -4.45 -13.39 -28.56
N GLY A 241 -3.93 -12.50 -27.70
CA GLY A 241 -4.71 -11.43 -27.05
C GLY A 241 -5.77 -11.95 -26.08
N LYS A 242 -5.71 -13.21 -25.63
CA LYS A 242 -6.69 -13.82 -24.72
C LYS A 242 -6.25 -13.92 -23.26
N GLY A 243 -5.08 -13.39 -22.91
CA GLY A 243 -4.71 -13.13 -21.53
C GLY A 243 -5.40 -11.87 -21.01
N ASN A 244 -6.23 -11.98 -19.97
CA ASN A 244 -6.93 -10.87 -19.31
C ASN A 244 -5.98 -9.95 -18.49
N PHE A 245 -4.75 -9.73 -18.94
CA PHE A 245 -3.83 -8.85 -18.23
C PHE A 245 -3.94 -7.45 -18.79
N GLU A 246 -4.82 -6.63 -18.21
CA GLU A 246 -4.89 -5.20 -18.53
C GLU A 246 -3.66 -4.42 -18.04
N TRP A 247 -2.98 -4.95 -17.02
CA TRP A 247 -1.88 -4.31 -16.30
C TRP A 247 -0.70 -5.27 -16.14
N LEU A 248 0.51 -4.71 -16.15
CA LEU A 248 1.74 -5.42 -15.78
C LEU A 248 2.48 -4.63 -14.72
N LEU A 249 3.04 -5.35 -13.74
CA LEU A 249 4.05 -4.79 -12.85
C LEU A 249 5.36 -4.70 -13.63
N VAL A 250 5.92 -3.51 -13.73
CA VAL A 250 7.10 -3.24 -14.57
C VAL A 250 8.16 -2.44 -13.82
N THR A 251 9.43 -2.67 -14.19
CA THR A 251 10.51 -1.70 -13.90
C THR A 251 10.67 -0.79 -15.11
N ALA A 252 10.19 0.44 -15.02
CA ALA A 252 10.41 1.45 -16.05
C ALA A 252 11.80 2.08 -15.91
N VAL A 253 12.47 2.32 -17.03
CA VAL A 253 13.85 2.81 -17.09
C VAL A 253 13.89 4.17 -17.80
N GLN A 254 14.49 5.17 -17.16
CA GLN A 254 14.75 6.48 -17.75
C GLN A 254 16.18 6.92 -17.42
N GLY A 255 17.08 6.85 -18.40
CA GLY A 255 18.52 7.02 -18.19
C GLY A 255 19.05 6.00 -17.18
N ALA A 256 19.52 6.47 -16.03
CA ALA A 256 19.98 5.62 -14.93
C ALA A 256 18.89 5.32 -13.89
N GLU A 257 17.74 5.99 -13.96
CA GLU A 257 16.65 5.82 -13.02
C GLU A 257 15.82 4.58 -13.33
N LYS A 258 15.41 3.87 -12.27
CA LYS A 258 14.51 2.72 -12.34
C LYS A 258 13.32 2.98 -11.41
N VAL A 259 12.12 2.88 -11.95
CA VAL A 259 10.87 3.09 -11.22
C VAL A 259 10.02 1.85 -11.31
N CYS A 260 9.63 1.29 -10.17
CA CYS A 260 8.71 0.17 -10.12
C CYS A 260 7.26 0.68 -10.13
N GLY A 261 6.38 0.06 -10.92
CA GLY A 261 4.97 0.41 -10.94
C GLY A 261 4.14 -0.45 -11.86
N TRP A 262 2.83 -0.35 -11.71
CA TRP A 262 1.86 -0.97 -12.61
C TRP A 262 1.63 -0.08 -13.84
N ALA A 263 1.66 -0.68 -15.02
CA ALA A 263 1.43 -0.01 -16.30
C ALA A 263 0.40 -0.78 -17.13
N ARG A 264 -0.45 -0.07 -17.89
CA ARG A 264 -1.40 -0.73 -18.80
C ARG A 264 -0.66 -1.45 -19.92
N VAL A 265 -1.05 -2.68 -20.23
CA VAL A 265 -0.44 -3.48 -21.32
C VAL A 265 -0.53 -2.74 -22.65
N ALA A 266 -1.67 -2.13 -22.94
CA ALA A 266 -1.87 -1.35 -24.16
C ALA A 266 -0.90 -0.15 -24.28
N ASP A 267 -0.33 0.34 -23.18
CA ASP A 267 0.67 1.42 -23.19
C ASP A 267 2.08 0.90 -23.48
N ILE A 268 2.33 -0.37 -23.17
CA ILE A 268 3.60 -1.06 -23.39
C ILE A 268 3.71 -1.59 -24.82
N VAL A 269 2.73 -2.38 -25.27
CA VAL A 269 2.81 -3.13 -26.55
C VAL A 269 2.08 -2.47 -27.73
N GLY A 270 1.31 -1.41 -27.49
CA GLY A 270 0.64 -0.64 -28.57
C GLY A 270 -0.57 -1.33 -29.20
N LEU A 271 -1.34 -2.07 -28.40
CA LEU A 271 -2.64 -2.63 -28.76
C LEU A 271 -3.75 -1.57 -28.75
#